data_AF-A0A7K2E8U6-F1
#
_entry.id   AF-A0A7K2E8U6-F1
#
_cell.length_a   1.000
_cell.length_b   1.000
_cell.length_c   1.000
_cell.angle_alpha   90.00
_cell.angle_beta   90.00
_cell.angle_gamma   90.00
#
_symmetry.space_group_name_H-M   'P 1'
#
loop_
_entity.id
_entity.type
_entity.pdbx_description
1 polymer ?
#
loop_
_entity_poly.entity_id
_entity_poly.type
_entity_poly.pdbx_seq_one_letter_code
_entity_poly.pdbx_strand_id
1 'polypeptide(L)'
;MWADPQARVGPGVARRCAGRLRGRPSGTAPARRRCERSGVTTAGAAAEVRTVLGVARLGEADLRGWWSSHGLDRAGSFVLGRAFPRTAAPAGLELDILSARRRHDDALARRSSALHLFSDGLPFRRQASAWLSEQKTAPVPDPLLDELAGWDISSAEASLCAGGVDIGPAQVLADGLRLGRLDRSDLDDDAELASVALRLSAAYAGLGAAFKAPCFDLAG
;
A
#
# COMPACT_ATOMS: atom_id res chain seq x y z
N MET A 1 -12.26 66.27 1.34
CA MET A 1 -12.87 67.00 2.47
C MET A 1 -13.00 65.98 3.60
N TRP A 2 -11.96 65.79 4.41
CA TRP A 2 -11.84 66.22 5.83
C TRP A 2 -13.06 65.73 6.67
N ALA A 3 -12.94 64.98 7.78
CA ALA A 3 -11.87 64.90 8.77
C ALA A 3 -11.90 63.58 9.57
N ASP A 4 -10.73 63.24 10.11
CA ASP A 4 -10.47 62.35 11.26
C ASP A 4 -10.69 63.14 12.56
N PRO A 5 -11.07 62.50 13.68
CA PRO A 5 -10.30 62.79 14.90
C PRO A 5 -10.01 61.59 15.81
N GLN A 6 -8.77 61.62 16.32
CA GLN A 6 -8.16 60.78 17.34
C GLN A 6 -8.71 60.94 18.76
N ALA A 7 -8.52 59.91 19.59
CA ALA A 7 -8.16 60.00 21.02
C ALA A 7 -7.44 58.70 21.46
N ARG A 8 -6.10 58.69 21.64
CA ARG A 8 -5.27 59.02 22.83
C ARG A 8 -5.37 58.06 24.05
N VAL A 9 -4.43 57.11 24.09
CA VAL A 9 -3.43 56.77 25.15
C VAL A 9 -3.74 57.02 26.64
N GLY A 10 -3.52 55.98 27.47
CA GLY A 10 -3.12 56.09 28.88
C GLY A 10 -2.71 54.74 29.50
N PRO A 11 -1.76 54.67 30.47
CA PRO A 11 -0.78 53.58 30.61
C PRO A 11 -0.97 52.67 31.84
N GLY A 12 -0.32 51.49 31.84
CA GLY A 12 -0.31 50.58 33.00
C GLY A 12 0.82 49.55 32.96
N VAL A 13 1.86 49.80 33.75
CA VAL A 13 3.17 49.13 33.80
C VAL A 13 3.14 47.76 34.50
N ALA A 14 3.79 46.79 33.85
CA ALA A 14 4.60 45.65 34.33
C ALA A 14 4.29 44.88 35.62
N ARG A 15 4.39 43.54 35.53
CA ARG A 15 5.35 42.78 36.37
C ARG A 15 5.71 41.42 35.76
N ARG A 16 7.01 41.14 35.79
CA ARG A 16 7.68 39.89 35.42
C ARG A 16 7.41 38.81 36.46
N CYS A 17 7.28 37.56 36.02
CA CYS A 17 7.78 36.40 36.75
C CYS A 17 8.42 35.43 35.75
N ALA A 18 9.72 35.20 35.94
CA ALA A 18 10.49 34.18 35.27
C ALA A 18 10.23 32.83 35.94
N GLY A 19 9.96 31.80 35.15
CA GLY A 19 9.87 30.41 35.60
C GLY A 19 10.47 29.48 34.55
N ARG A 20 11.70 29.02 34.79
CA ARG A 20 12.37 27.95 34.04
C ARG A 20 11.66 26.62 34.23
N LEU A 21 11.29 25.96 33.12
CA LEU A 21 11.18 24.50 33.01
C LEU A 21 11.80 24.13 31.65
N ARG A 22 13.10 23.84 31.60
CA ARG A 22 13.68 22.47 31.57
C ARG A 22 12.93 21.51 30.63
N GLY A 23 13.50 21.35 29.43
CA GLY A 23 13.73 20.08 28.74
C GLY A 23 12.51 19.21 28.38
N ARG A 24 12.12 19.23 27.11
CA ARG A 24 11.47 18.09 26.46
C ARG A 24 12.28 17.70 25.23
N PRO A 25 12.95 16.53 25.23
CA PRO A 25 13.39 15.92 24.00
C PRO A 25 12.36 14.89 23.50
N SER A 26 12.50 14.61 22.21
CA SER A 26 12.15 13.36 21.55
C SER A 26 10.72 13.22 21.03
N GLY A 27 10.63 13.38 19.71
CA GLY A 27 9.49 13.02 18.91
C GLY A 27 9.08 11.56 19.10
N THR A 28 7.77 11.37 19.09
CA THR A 28 7.11 10.08 19.08
C THR A 28 7.40 9.41 17.73
N ALA A 29 8.33 8.46 17.73
CA ALA A 29 8.43 7.46 16.67
C ALA A 29 7.11 6.66 16.62
N PRO A 30 6.59 6.29 15.44
CA PRO A 30 5.40 5.48 15.35
C PRO A 30 5.64 4.12 16.01
N ALA A 31 4.66 3.71 16.83
CA ALA A 31 4.68 2.46 17.58
C ALA A 31 4.88 1.27 16.63
N ARG A 32 5.96 0.52 16.85
CA ARG A 32 6.22 -0.77 16.19
C ARG A 32 5.13 -1.75 16.63
N ARG A 33 4.10 -1.92 15.80
CA ARG A 33 3.11 -3.00 15.99
C ARG A 33 3.79 -4.32 15.65
N ARG A 34 4.01 -5.14 16.66
CA ARG A 34 4.43 -6.54 16.49
C ARG A 34 3.19 -7.33 16.10
N CYS A 35 3.10 -7.72 14.84
CA CYS A 35 2.09 -8.67 14.37
C CYS A 35 2.54 -10.09 14.74
N GLU A 36 1.70 -10.79 15.51
CA GLU A 36 1.90 -12.19 15.86
C GLU A 36 1.51 -13.09 14.69
N ARG A 37 2.24 -14.21 14.55
CA ARG A 37 2.26 -15.07 13.38
C ARG A 37 1.23 -16.19 13.53
N SER A 38 0.18 -16.23 12.71
CA SER A 38 -0.68 -17.40 12.53
C SER A 38 -0.34 -18.10 11.22
N GLY A 39 0.28 -19.27 11.31
CA GLY A 39 0.62 -20.10 10.16
C GLY A 39 -0.55 -20.99 9.74
N VAL A 40 -1.06 -20.76 8.53
CA VAL A 40 -1.89 -21.72 7.79
C VAL A 40 -1.45 -21.65 6.33
N THR A 41 -0.84 -22.73 5.83
CA THR A 41 -0.62 -22.97 4.40
C THR A 41 -1.57 -24.09 3.96
N THR A 42 -2.75 -23.70 3.49
CA THR A 42 -3.66 -24.55 2.73
C THR A 42 -3.21 -24.57 1.28
N ALA A 43 -3.43 -25.67 0.55
CA ALA A 43 -3.26 -25.73 -0.90
C ALA A 43 -4.10 -24.61 -1.54
N GLY A 44 -3.46 -23.51 -1.91
CA GLY A 44 -4.07 -22.24 -2.30
C GLY A 44 -3.03 -21.37 -2.99
N ALA A 45 -3.46 -20.24 -3.54
CA ALA A 45 -2.59 -19.34 -4.31
C ALA A 45 -1.22 -19.11 -3.65
N ALA A 46 -0.16 -19.07 -4.45
CA ALA A 46 1.19 -18.78 -3.99
C ALA A 46 1.21 -17.46 -3.19
N ALA A 47 2.10 -17.36 -2.20
CA ALA A 47 2.15 -16.23 -1.27
C ALA A 47 2.31 -14.88 -1.99
N GLU A 48 3.04 -14.88 -3.11
CA GLU A 48 3.27 -13.71 -3.97
C GLU A 48 2.00 -13.28 -4.69
N VAL A 49 1.22 -14.25 -5.19
CA VAL A 49 -0.10 -13.98 -5.82
C VAL A 49 -1.03 -13.34 -4.81
N ARG A 50 -1.15 -13.95 -3.62
CA ARG A 50 -1.95 -13.40 -2.52
C ARG A 50 -1.48 -11.99 -2.13
N THR A 51 -0.18 -11.74 -2.13
CA THR A 51 0.40 -10.42 -1.83
C THR A 51 -0.03 -9.38 -2.87
N VAL A 52 0.11 -9.69 -4.17
CA VAL A 52 -0.27 -8.76 -5.25
C VAL A 52 -1.76 -8.46 -5.22
N LEU A 53 -2.60 -9.49 -5.14
CA LEU A 53 -4.05 -9.33 -5.12
C LEU A 53 -4.52 -8.63 -3.86
N GLY A 54 -3.92 -8.95 -2.71
CA GLY A 54 -4.24 -8.32 -1.45
C GLY A 54 -3.88 -6.84 -1.42
N VAL A 55 -2.72 -6.46 -1.95
CA VAL A 55 -2.35 -5.05 -2.07
C VAL A 55 -3.27 -4.33 -3.06
N ALA A 56 -3.60 -4.95 -4.20
CA ALA A 56 -4.52 -4.38 -5.19
C ALA A 56 -5.94 -4.18 -4.63
N ARG A 57 -6.42 -5.10 -3.79
CA ARG A 57 -7.67 -4.95 -3.05
C ARG A 57 -7.58 -3.83 -2.02
N LEU A 58 -6.53 -3.81 -1.20
CA LEU A 58 -6.38 -2.84 -0.10
C LEU A 58 -6.52 -1.37 -0.52
N GLY A 59 -6.05 -0.99 -1.71
CA GLY A 59 -6.17 0.39 -2.18
C GLY A 59 -7.38 0.71 -3.07
N GLU A 60 -8.33 -0.22 -3.21
CA GLU A 60 -9.62 0.07 -3.83
C GLU A 60 -10.36 1.22 -3.11
N ALA A 61 -11.33 1.81 -3.81
CA ALA A 61 -12.06 3.00 -3.36
C ALA A 61 -12.75 2.85 -2.00
N ASP A 62 -13.26 1.66 -1.69
CA ASP A 62 -13.96 1.36 -0.45
C ASP A 62 -13.03 1.01 0.73
N LEU A 63 -11.74 0.78 0.45
CA LEU A 63 -10.70 0.55 1.46
C LEU A 63 -9.80 1.78 1.62
N ARG A 64 -8.56 1.76 1.12
CA ARG A 64 -7.64 2.91 1.26
C ARG A 64 -7.82 3.99 0.20
N GLY A 65 -8.54 3.73 -0.89
CA GLY A 65 -8.87 4.70 -1.92
C GLY A 65 -7.69 5.24 -2.70
N TRP A 66 -6.62 4.46 -2.86
CA TRP A 66 -5.38 4.89 -3.50
C TRP A 66 -5.46 4.98 -5.03
N TRP A 67 -6.30 4.15 -5.68
CA TRP A 67 -6.41 4.10 -7.14
C TRP A 67 -7.83 4.34 -7.69
N SER A 68 -8.82 4.62 -6.83
CA SER A 68 -10.19 4.95 -7.25
C SER A 68 -10.85 3.89 -8.15
N SER A 69 -10.41 2.63 -8.06
CA SER A 69 -11.09 1.50 -8.73
C SER A 69 -12.19 0.94 -7.85
N HIS A 70 -13.11 0.25 -8.52
CA HIS A 70 -14.27 -0.43 -7.97
C HIS A 70 -14.29 -1.84 -8.58
N GLY A 71 -13.37 -2.69 -8.15
CA GLY A 71 -13.18 -4.05 -8.63
C GLY A 71 -14.05 -5.04 -7.86
N LEU A 72 -13.76 -5.23 -6.58
CA LEU A 72 -14.49 -6.16 -5.70
C LEU A 72 -15.52 -5.49 -4.79
N ASP A 73 -15.59 -4.16 -4.78
CA ASP A 73 -16.59 -3.45 -3.99
C ASP A 73 -18.03 -3.68 -4.53
N ARG A 74 -19.01 -3.08 -3.83
CA ARG A 74 -20.43 -3.23 -4.20
C ARG A 74 -20.74 -2.71 -5.61
N ALA A 75 -20.10 -1.61 -6.03
CA ALA A 75 -20.35 -1.00 -7.33
C ALA A 75 -19.74 -1.85 -8.45
N GLY A 76 -18.50 -2.30 -8.28
CA GLY A 76 -17.81 -3.23 -9.17
C GLY A 76 -18.58 -4.53 -9.33
N SER A 77 -18.96 -5.16 -8.21
CA SER A 77 -19.72 -6.41 -8.20
C SER A 77 -21.05 -6.29 -8.96
N PHE A 78 -21.74 -5.15 -8.87
CA PHE A 78 -22.99 -4.93 -9.58
C PHE A 78 -22.79 -4.81 -11.11
N VAL A 79 -21.80 -4.03 -11.55
CA VAL A 79 -21.54 -3.81 -12.98
C VAL A 79 -20.91 -5.04 -13.62
N LEU A 80 -19.84 -5.56 -13.01
CA LEU A 80 -19.09 -6.71 -13.50
C LEU A 80 -19.90 -8.00 -13.37
N GLY A 81 -20.73 -8.15 -12.34
CA GLY A 81 -21.63 -9.30 -12.19
C GLY A 81 -22.62 -9.45 -13.35
N ARG A 82 -23.00 -8.35 -14.01
CA ARG A 82 -23.86 -8.38 -15.20
C ARG A 82 -23.08 -8.66 -16.49
N ALA A 83 -21.90 -8.07 -16.65
CA ALA A 83 -21.07 -8.24 -17.84
C ALA A 83 -20.33 -9.59 -17.88
N PHE A 84 -19.91 -10.07 -16.70
CA PHE A 84 -19.07 -11.24 -16.50
C PHE A 84 -19.61 -12.14 -15.38
N PRO A 85 -20.81 -12.75 -15.50
CA PRO A 85 -21.48 -13.43 -14.38
C PRO A 85 -20.64 -14.52 -13.68
N ARG A 86 -19.71 -15.15 -14.41
CA ARG A 86 -18.84 -16.22 -13.88
C ARG A 86 -17.45 -15.74 -13.50
N THR A 87 -17.04 -14.58 -13.97
CA THR A 87 -15.65 -14.11 -13.93
C THR A 87 -15.53 -12.67 -13.42
N ALA A 88 -16.58 -12.15 -12.78
CA ALA A 88 -16.63 -10.80 -12.25
C ALA A 88 -15.51 -10.54 -11.24
N ALA A 89 -15.31 -11.44 -10.27
CA ALA A 89 -14.25 -11.31 -9.27
C ALA A 89 -12.84 -11.27 -9.88
N PRO A 90 -12.42 -12.24 -10.73
CA PRO A 90 -11.10 -12.15 -11.35
C PRO A 90 -10.96 -10.96 -12.31
N ALA A 91 -12.03 -10.54 -13.00
CA ALA A 91 -12.00 -9.34 -13.83
C ALA A 91 -11.86 -8.05 -12.99
N GLY A 92 -12.51 -7.97 -11.82
CA GLY A 92 -12.38 -6.87 -10.88
C GLY A 92 -10.94 -6.73 -10.39
N LEU A 93 -10.33 -7.82 -9.94
CA LEU A 93 -8.94 -7.83 -9.48
C LEU A 93 -7.93 -7.48 -10.59
N GLU A 94 -8.20 -7.83 -11.85
CA GLU A 94 -7.37 -7.37 -12.97
C GLU A 94 -7.45 -5.85 -13.15
N LEU A 95 -8.64 -5.26 -13.03
CA LEU A 95 -8.80 -3.80 -13.06
C LEU A 95 -8.07 -3.13 -11.90
N ASP A 96 -8.08 -3.74 -10.71
CA ASP A 96 -7.35 -3.24 -9.56
C ASP A 96 -5.84 -3.30 -9.77
N ILE A 97 -5.31 -4.41 -10.30
CA ILE A 97 -3.89 -4.52 -10.67
C ILE A 97 -3.50 -3.45 -11.69
N LEU A 98 -4.32 -3.21 -12.72
CA LEU A 98 -4.04 -2.20 -13.74
C LEU A 98 -4.06 -0.78 -13.14
N SER A 99 -5.01 -0.51 -12.27
CA SER A 99 -5.15 0.79 -11.60
C SER A 99 -4.01 1.04 -10.63
N ALA A 100 -3.63 0.02 -9.85
CA ALA A 100 -2.48 0.05 -8.97
C ALA A 100 -1.18 0.27 -9.76
N ARG A 101 -0.95 -0.47 -10.85
CA ARG A 101 0.22 -0.27 -11.72
C ARG A 101 0.30 1.17 -12.21
N ARG A 102 -0.77 1.68 -12.83
CA ARG A 102 -0.81 3.06 -13.34
C ARG A 102 -0.47 4.07 -12.25
N ARG A 103 -1.04 3.90 -11.04
CA ARG A 103 -0.78 4.79 -9.91
C ARG A 103 0.68 4.78 -9.47
N HIS A 104 1.35 3.64 -9.53
CA HIS A 104 2.78 3.49 -9.23
C HIS A 104 3.64 4.11 -10.32
N ASP A 105 3.35 3.81 -11.58
CA ASP A 105 4.07 4.36 -12.73
C ASP A 105 4.02 5.90 -12.70
N ASP A 106 2.86 6.49 -12.38
CA ASP A 106 2.70 7.94 -12.21
C ASP A 106 3.51 8.48 -11.01
N ALA A 107 3.49 7.79 -9.86
CA ALA A 107 4.22 8.19 -8.66
C ALA A 107 5.75 8.09 -8.81
N LEU A 108 6.21 7.18 -9.68
CA LEU A 108 7.62 6.85 -9.87
C LEU A 108 8.14 7.26 -11.26
N ALA A 109 7.38 8.05 -12.04
CA ALA A 109 7.67 8.37 -13.44
C ALA A 109 9.09 8.90 -13.71
N ARG A 110 9.74 9.52 -12.73
CA ARG A 110 11.10 10.07 -12.83
C ARG A 110 12.20 9.08 -12.39
N ARG A 111 11.86 7.83 -12.09
CA ARG A 111 12.75 6.82 -11.48
C ARG A 111 12.66 5.50 -12.25
N SER A 112 13.33 5.44 -13.40
CA SER A 112 13.33 4.26 -14.27
C SER A 112 13.95 3.01 -13.64
N SER A 113 14.76 3.14 -12.59
CA SER A 113 15.34 2.02 -11.85
C SER A 113 14.46 1.53 -10.69
N ALA A 114 13.30 2.15 -10.44
CA ALA A 114 12.46 1.77 -9.30
C ALA A 114 11.62 0.52 -9.62
N LEU A 115 11.81 -0.53 -8.83
CA LEU A 115 11.05 -1.78 -8.87
C LEU A 115 9.96 -1.74 -7.80
N HIS A 116 8.71 -1.86 -8.19
CA HIS A 116 7.56 -1.94 -7.28
C HIS A 116 6.74 -3.20 -7.57
N LEU A 117 5.84 -3.55 -6.64
CA LEU A 117 5.05 -4.80 -6.68
C LEU A 117 4.34 -5.05 -8.02
N PHE A 118 3.93 -3.97 -8.69
CA PHE A 118 3.20 -4.00 -9.98
C PHE A 118 4.08 -3.68 -11.21
N SER A 119 5.39 -3.56 -11.04
CA SER A 119 6.32 -3.30 -12.15
C SER A 119 6.60 -4.58 -12.95
N ASP A 120 7.11 -4.43 -14.17
CA ASP A 120 7.52 -5.55 -15.02
C ASP A 120 8.92 -6.09 -14.66
N GLY A 121 9.67 -5.38 -13.82
CA GLY A 121 10.98 -5.83 -13.35
C GLY A 121 10.93 -6.83 -12.20
N LEU A 122 9.74 -7.13 -11.68
CA LEU A 122 9.50 -8.19 -10.69
C LEU A 122 8.45 -9.18 -11.24
N PRO A 123 8.53 -10.48 -10.90
CA PRO A 123 7.66 -11.49 -11.51
C PRO A 123 6.21 -11.46 -10.98
N PHE A 124 5.99 -10.82 -9.83
CA PHE A 124 4.77 -10.96 -9.03
C PHE A 124 3.50 -10.60 -9.78
N ARG A 125 3.48 -9.48 -10.51
CA ARG A 125 2.30 -9.06 -11.29
C ARG A 125 1.96 -10.07 -12.38
N ARG A 126 2.97 -10.61 -13.07
CA ARG A 126 2.78 -11.60 -14.12
C ARG A 126 2.21 -12.89 -13.54
N GLN A 127 2.74 -13.35 -12.41
CA GLN A 127 2.23 -14.51 -11.69
C GLN A 127 0.78 -14.32 -11.26
N ALA A 128 0.43 -13.18 -10.67
CA ALA A 128 -0.95 -12.89 -10.28
C ALA A 128 -1.91 -12.82 -11.49
N SER A 129 -1.47 -12.21 -12.60
CA SER A 129 -2.29 -12.13 -13.83
C SER A 129 -2.51 -13.50 -14.47
N ALA A 130 -1.48 -14.37 -14.47
CA ALA A 130 -1.60 -15.75 -14.93
C ALA A 130 -2.58 -16.54 -14.05
N TRP A 131 -2.44 -16.43 -12.73
CA TRP A 131 -3.34 -17.07 -11.79
C TRP A 131 -4.80 -16.60 -11.97
N LEU A 132 -5.05 -15.30 -12.14
CA LEU A 132 -6.41 -14.78 -12.43
C LEU A 132 -6.97 -15.32 -13.75
N SER A 133 -6.12 -15.53 -14.76
CA SER A 133 -6.52 -16.14 -16.02
C SER A 133 -6.94 -17.60 -15.84
N GLU A 134 -6.24 -18.36 -14.99
CA GLU A 134 -6.63 -19.72 -14.62
C GLU A 134 -7.99 -19.72 -13.91
N GLN A 135 -8.22 -18.80 -12.96
CA GLN A 135 -9.48 -18.68 -12.23
C GLN A 135 -10.69 -18.43 -13.13
N LYS A 136 -10.52 -17.74 -14.26
CA LYS A 136 -11.60 -17.52 -15.24
C LYS A 136 -12.10 -18.81 -15.90
N THR A 137 -11.26 -19.84 -15.91
CA THR A 137 -11.55 -21.14 -16.53
C THR A 137 -11.74 -22.27 -15.51
N ALA A 138 -11.47 -21.99 -14.23
CA ALA A 138 -11.60 -22.98 -13.16
C ALA A 138 -13.06 -23.45 -13.00
N PRO A 139 -13.30 -24.76 -12.84
CA PRO A 139 -14.64 -25.28 -12.55
C PRO A 139 -15.20 -24.78 -11.22
N VAL A 140 -14.31 -24.65 -10.22
CA VAL A 140 -14.58 -24.12 -8.89
C VAL A 140 -13.57 -22.99 -8.64
N PRO A 141 -14.02 -21.74 -8.40
CA PRO A 141 -13.11 -20.65 -8.09
C PRO A 141 -12.33 -20.88 -6.79
N ASP A 142 -11.08 -20.42 -6.74
CA ASP A 142 -10.28 -20.47 -5.52
C ASP A 142 -10.91 -19.63 -4.39
N PRO A 143 -11.00 -20.14 -3.15
CA PRO A 143 -11.58 -19.42 -2.00
C PRO A 143 -10.95 -18.06 -1.72
N LEU A 144 -9.71 -17.81 -2.18
CA LEU A 144 -9.05 -16.52 -2.06
C LEU A 144 -9.89 -15.38 -2.65
N LEU A 145 -10.64 -15.61 -3.72
CA LEU A 145 -11.46 -14.57 -4.35
C LEU A 145 -12.55 -14.06 -3.41
N ASP A 146 -13.28 -14.98 -2.77
CA ASP A 146 -14.32 -14.64 -1.79
C ASP A 146 -13.70 -14.03 -0.53
N GLU A 147 -12.53 -14.52 -0.13
CA GLU A 147 -11.79 -13.97 1.00
C GLU A 147 -11.43 -12.49 0.78
N LEU A 148 -10.84 -12.16 -0.38
CA LEU A 148 -10.47 -10.79 -0.75
C LEU A 148 -11.69 -9.87 -0.85
N ALA A 149 -12.80 -10.37 -1.40
CA ALA A 149 -14.05 -9.62 -1.48
C ALA A 149 -14.61 -9.29 -0.07
N GLY A 150 -14.37 -10.17 0.90
CA GLY A 150 -14.79 -9.99 2.29
C GLY A 150 -13.85 -9.12 3.14
N TRP A 151 -12.71 -8.66 2.61
CA TRP A 151 -11.77 -7.88 3.40
C TRP A 151 -12.29 -6.50 3.78
N ASP A 152 -11.99 -6.11 5.02
CA ASP A 152 -11.94 -4.72 5.46
C ASP A 152 -10.48 -4.26 5.61
N ILE A 153 -10.27 -3.00 5.98
CA ILE A 153 -8.92 -2.44 6.16
C ILE A 153 -8.11 -3.24 7.19
N SER A 154 -8.73 -3.62 8.31
CA SER A 154 -8.05 -4.32 9.41
C SER A 154 -7.66 -5.74 9.01
N SER A 155 -8.54 -6.49 8.34
CA SER A 155 -8.26 -7.86 7.90
C SER A 155 -7.23 -7.89 6.76
N ALA A 156 -7.26 -6.91 5.86
CA ALA A 156 -6.28 -6.74 4.81
C ALA A 156 -4.89 -6.44 5.39
N GLU A 157 -4.79 -5.48 6.31
CA GLU A 157 -3.53 -5.16 6.99
C GLU A 157 -2.97 -6.34 7.77
N ALA A 158 -3.82 -7.05 8.54
CA ALA A 158 -3.41 -8.24 9.29
C ALA A 158 -2.87 -9.33 8.35
N SER A 159 -3.56 -9.58 7.24
CA SER A 159 -3.15 -10.57 6.24
C SER A 159 -1.80 -10.21 5.58
N LEU A 160 -1.62 -8.94 5.21
CA LEU A 160 -0.41 -8.46 4.55
C LEU A 160 0.80 -8.33 5.51
N CYS A 161 0.55 -8.21 6.82
CA CYS A 161 1.57 -8.17 7.88
C CYS A 161 1.90 -9.52 8.52
N ALA A 162 1.19 -10.60 8.18
CA ALA A 162 1.28 -11.90 8.88
C ALA A 162 2.71 -12.50 8.92
N GLY A 163 3.60 -12.09 8.02
CA GLY A 163 5.01 -12.50 8.00
C GLY A 163 5.89 -11.92 9.12
N GLY A 164 5.45 -10.82 9.75
CA GLY A 164 6.22 -10.13 10.81
C GLY A 164 7.54 -9.54 10.32
N VAL A 165 7.60 -9.13 9.05
CA VAL A 165 8.84 -8.70 8.40
C VAL A 165 9.19 -7.27 8.79
N ASP A 166 10.44 -7.06 9.23
CA ASP A 166 11.00 -5.72 9.39
C ASP A 166 11.28 -5.13 8.01
N ILE A 167 10.57 -4.07 7.66
CA ILE A 167 10.77 -3.36 6.38
C ILE A 167 12.13 -2.65 6.33
N GLY A 168 12.82 -2.52 7.46
CA GLY A 168 14.09 -1.81 7.59
C GLY A 168 13.91 -0.29 7.47
N PRO A 169 15.02 0.46 7.31
CA PRO A 169 14.95 1.91 7.14
C PRO A 169 14.36 2.26 5.76
N ALA A 170 13.07 2.59 5.73
CA ALA A 170 12.42 3.11 4.54
C ALA A 170 12.71 4.61 4.37
N GLN A 171 13.02 5.04 3.14
CA GLN A 171 13.26 6.43 2.80
C GLN A 171 12.10 6.99 1.97
N VAL A 172 11.47 8.05 2.47
CA VAL A 172 10.46 8.80 1.70
C VAL A 172 11.18 9.62 0.63
N LEU A 173 10.80 9.41 -0.63
CA LEU A 173 11.36 10.09 -1.80
C LEU A 173 10.22 10.63 -2.65
N ALA A 174 9.83 11.89 -2.40
CA ALA A 174 8.64 12.51 -3.00
C ALA A 174 7.40 11.60 -2.85
N ASP A 175 6.91 11.00 -3.93
CA ASP A 175 5.74 10.10 -3.95
C ASP A 175 6.09 8.60 -3.88
N GLY A 176 7.37 8.28 -3.76
CA GLY A 176 7.86 6.92 -3.50
C GLY A 176 8.29 6.69 -2.05
N LEU A 177 8.29 5.42 -1.66
CA LEU A 177 8.84 4.92 -0.40
C LEU A 177 9.90 3.87 -0.73
N ARG A 178 11.18 4.25 -0.69
CA ARG A 178 12.28 3.34 -1.01
C ARG A 178 12.57 2.43 0.18
N LEU A 179 12.51 1.12 -0.04
CA LEU A 179 12.78 0.08 0.95
C LEU A 179 14.24 -0.40 0.92
N GLY A 180 14.92 -0.25 -0.21
CA GLY A 180 16.31 -0.68 -0.34
C GLY A 180 16.82 -0.60 -1.77
N ARG A 181 17.90 -1.35 -2.02
CA ARG A 181 18.45 -1.61 -3.36
C ARG A 181 18.44 -3.11 -3.61
N LEU A 182 18.34 -3.48 -4.89
CA LEU A 182 18.49 -4.84 -5.37
C LEU A 182 19.56 -4.84 -6.45
N ASP A 183 20.41 -5.85 -6.46
CA ASP A 183 21.32 -6.15 -7.55
C ASP A 183 20.60 -7.03 -8.60
N ARG A 184 21.15 -7.11 -9.82
CA ARG A 184 20.54 -7.96 -10.86
C ARG A 184 20.49 -9.43 -10.47
N SER A 185 21.49 -9.91 -9.74
CA SER A 185 21.54 -11.30 -9.24
C SER A 185 20.40 -11.63 -8.28
N ASP A 186 19.91 -10.63 -7.53
CA ASP A 186 18.82 -10.82 -6.57
C ASP A 186 17.50 -11.13 -7.27
N LEU A 187 17.36 -10.73 -8.55
CA LEU A 187 16.16 -10.99 -9.35
C LEU A 187 16.08 -12.44 -9.83
N ASP A 188 17.19 -13.18 -9.76
CA ASP A 188 17.29 -14.60 -10.13
C ASP A 188 17.26 -15.51 -8.89
N ASP A 189 17.23 -14.95 -7.67
CA ASP A 189 17.17 -15.69 -6.40
C ASP A 189 15.73 -15.71 -5.84
N ASP A 190 15.10 -16.89 -5.86
CA ASP A 190 13.74 -17.09 -5.36
C ASP A 190 13.57 -16.71 -3.87
N ALA A 191 14.60 -16.92 -3.04
CA ALA A 191 14.53 -16.57 -1.63
C ALA A 191 14.57 -15.05 -1.42
N GLU A 192 15.37 -14.35 -2.21
CA GLU A 192 15.42 -12.88 -2.19
C GLU A 192 14.13 -12.28 -2.75
N LEU A 193 13.57 -12.84 -3.82
CA LEU A 193 12.27 -12.44 -4.35
C LEU A 193 11.15 -12.61 -3.31
N ALA A 194 11.12 -13.72 -2.57
CA ALA A 194 10.16 -13.92 -1.49
C ALA A 194 10.33 -12.87 -0.38
N SER A 195 11.58 -12.54 0.00
CA SER A 195 11.91 -11.46 0.93
C SER A 195 11.41 -10.09 0.43
N VAL A 196 11.64 -9.78 -0.84
CA VAL A 196 11.18 -8.55 -1.50
C VAL A 196 9.65 -8.43 -1.47
N ALA A 197 8.93 -9.51 -1.82
CA ALA A 197 7.47 -9.54 -1.80
C ALA A 197 6.92 -9.26 -0.39
N LEU A 198 7.48 -9.90 0.64
CA LEU A 198 7.09 -9.68 2.03
C LEU A 198 7.36 -8.25 2.51
N ARG A 199 8.52 -7.68 2.16
CA ARG A 199 8.87 -6.30 2.53
C ARG A 199 7.97 -5.28 1.84
N LEU A 200 7.65 -5.47 0.56
CA LEU A 200 6.68 -4.65 -0.16
C LEU A 200 5.30 -4.76 0.51
N SER A 201 4.82 -5.98 0.77
CA SER A 201 3.55 -6.26 1.45
C SER A 201 3.42 -5.50 2.78
N ALA A 202 4.42 -5.67 3.65
CA ALA A 202 4.45 -5.02 4.96
C ALA A 202 4.52 -3.48 4.84
N ALA A 203 5.22 -2.96 3.82
CA ALA A 203 5.25 -1.53 3.57
C ALA A 203 3.85 -0.98 3.21
N TYR A 204 3.09 -1.65 2.34
CA TYR A 204 1.72 -1.21 2.01
C TYR A 204 0.79 -1.27 3.22
N ALA A 205 0.84 -2.34 4.01
CA ALA A 205 0.02 -2.46 5.21
C ALA A 205 0.28 -1.33 6.23
N GLY A 206 1.52 -0.84 6.30
CA GLY A 206 1.90 0.29 7.13
C GLY A 206 1.55 1.67 6.57
N LEU A 207 1.11 1.78 5.32
CA LEU A 207 0.73 3.08 4.74
C LEU A 207 -0.59 3.58 5.32
N GLY A 208 -0.76 4.91 5.34
CA GLY A 208 -2.03 5.58 5.68
C GLY A 208 -2.91 5.82 4.44
N ALA A 209 -3.89 6.71 4.55
CA ALA A 209 -4.69 7.13 3.38
C ALA A 209 -3.83 7.83 2.32
N ALA A 210 -2.75 8.51 2.72
CA ALA A 210 -1.80 9.12 1.81
C ALA A 210 -0.91 8.04 1.16
N PHE A 211 -1.15 7.79 -0.13
CA PHE A 211 -0.37 6.84 -0.90
C PHE A 211 1.08 7.30 -1.11
N LYS A 212 2.02 6.36 -0.90
CA LYS A 212 3.42 6.45 -1.32
C LYS A 212 3.82 5.11 -1.91
N ALA A 213 4.33 5.09 -3.13
CA ALA A 213 4.66 3.86 -3.87
C ALA A 213 5.87 3.14 -3.24
N PRO A 214 5.71 2.01 -2.54
CA PRO A 214 6.82 1.23 -2.01
C PRO A 214 7.64 0.62 -3.15
N CYS A 215 8.95 0.80 -3.12
CA CYS A 215 9.82 0.34 -4.19
C CYS A 215 11.24 -0.02 -3.70
N PHE A 216 11.94 -0.79 -4.51
CA PHE A 216 13.39 -0.98 -4.45
C PHE A 216 14.04 -0.23 -5.62
N ASP A 217 15.29 0.22 -5.47
CA ASP A 217 16.07 0.70 -6.61
C ASP A 217 16.93 -0.45 -7.16
N LEU A 218 16.84 -0.74 -8.45
CA LEU A 218 17.76 -1.64 -9.12
C LEU A 218 19.14 -0.98 -9.26
N ALA A 219 20.17 -1.63 -8.75
CA ALA A 219 21.55 -1.24 -8.96
C ALA A 219 21.94 -1.44 -10.43
N GLY A 220 22.70 -0.47 -10.98
CA GLY A 220 23.09 -0.43 -12.39
C GLY A 220 24.07 -1.51 -12.79
#